data_AF-A0AAU2U6L0-F1
#
_entry.id   AF-A0AAU2U6L0-F1
#
_cell.length_a   1.000
_cell.length_b   1.000
_cell.length_c   1.000
_cell.angle_alpha   90.00
_cell.angle_beta   90.00
_cell.angle_gamma   90.00
#
_symmetry.space_group_name_H-M   'P 1'
#
loop_
_entity.id
_entity.type
_entity.pdbx_description
1 polymer ?
#
loop_
_entity_poly.entity_id
_entity_poly.type
_entity_poly.pdbx_seq_one_letter_code
_entity_poly.pdbx_strand_id
1 'polypeptide(L)'
;MSDPFWTAIAEQHTELQAARTADDVIRILSHDRNPHGPNWDGAAGDAYFAGSGGDRTVNAALHAAGWTTIWAESALYYVKRAPDGSVITYIEGDIYRGDRRTTNSQPAN
;
A
#
# COMPACT_ATOMS: atom_id res chain seq x y z
N MET A 1 20.26 10.43 13.91
CA MET A 1 20.56 9.62 12.70
C MET A 1 19.24 9.26 12.07
N SER A 2 19.09 9.46 10.76
CA SER A 2 17.92 8.95 10.03
C SER A 2 17.99 7.43 9.99
N ASP A 3 16.83 6.79 10.12
CA ASP A 3 16.71 5.35 9.96
C ASP A 3 17.14 4.95 8.54
N PRO A 4 18.12 4.05 8.37
CA PRO A 4 18.55 3.58 7.05
C PRO A 4 17.40 3.05 6.20
N PHE A 5 16.41 2.39 6.82
CA PHE A 5 15.22 1.90 6.14
C PHE A 5 14.44 3.06 5.49
N TRP A 6 14.06 4.05 6.29
CA TRP A 6 13.28 5.20 5.81
C TRP A 6 14.08 6.11 4.87
N THR A 7 15.41 6.11 4.99
CA THR A 7 16.30 6.79 4.05
C THR A 7 16.20 6.15 2.66
N ALA A 8 16.31 4.82 2.56
CA ALA A 8 16.16 4.11 1.28
C ALA A 8 14.76 4.30 0.66
N ILE A 9 13.68 4.22 1.47
CA ILE A 9 12.32 4.50 1.01
C ILE A 9 12.21 5.93 0.45
N ALA A 10 12.87 6.89 1.09
CA ALA A 10 12.82 8.29 0.65
C ALA A 10 13.51 8.53 -0.70
N GLU A 11 14.63 7.86 -0.93
CA GLU A 11 15.34 7.88 -2.21
C GLU A 11 14.51 7.23 -3.32
N GLN A 12 13.95 6.04 -3.07
CA GLN A 12 13.08 5.35 -4.01
C GLN A 12 11.89 6.21 -4.44
N HIS A 13 11.23 6.90 -3.51
CA HIS A 13 10.15 7.83 -3.86
C HIS A 13 10.61 8.98 -4.76
N THR A 14 11.75 9.57 -4.45
CA THR A 14 12.31 10.67 -5.24
C THR A 14 12.58 10.20 -6.67
N GLU A 15 13.15 9.01 -6.84
CA GLU A 15 13.39 8.43 -8.16
C GLU A 15 12.09 8.07 -8.89
N LEU A 16 11.07 7.54 -8.18
CA LEU A 16 9.78 7.21 -8.78
C LEU A 16 9.08 8.45 -9.37
N GLN A 17 9.27 9.63 -8.80
CA GLN A 17 8.72 10.89 -9.36
C GLN A 17 9.31 11.26 -10.72
N ALA A 18 10.45 10.66 -11.09
CA ALA A 18 11.09 10.82 -12.39
C ALA A 18 10.90 9.60 -13.32
N ALA A 19 10.33 8.49 -12.85
CA ALA A 19 10.17 7.26 -13.63
C ALA A 19 9.26 7.48 -14.85
N ARG A 20 9.65 6.97 -16.01
CA ARG A 20 8.88 7.10 -17.27
C ARG A 20 8.50 5.77 -17.89
N THR A 21 9.11 4.69 -17.43
CA THR A 21 8.90 3.33 -17.96
C THR A 21 8.69 2.33 -16.82
N ALA A 22 8.13 1.16 -17.15
CA ALA A 22 8.01 0.07 -16.18
C ALA A 22 9.39 -0.40 -15.69
N ASP A 23 10.38 -0.44 -16.59
CA ASP A 23 11.76 -0.82 -16.27
C ASP A 23 12.40 0.14 -15.27
N ASP A 24 12.09 1.45 -15.33
CA ASP A 24 12.51 2.40 -14.29
C ASP A 24 11.96 2.00 -12.94
N VAL A 25 10.65 1.73 -12.86
CA VAL A 25 9.99 1.37 -11.59
C VAL A 25 10.59 0.08 -11.03
N ILE A 26 10.76 -0.94 -11.87
CA ILE A 26 11.34 -2.23 -11.49
C ILE A 26 12.78 -2.06 -11.00
N ARG A 27 13.60 -1.25 -11.69
CA ARG A 27 14.97 -0.95 -11.28
C ARG A 27 15.02 -0.17 -9.96
N ILE A 28 14.11 0.77 -9.75
CA ILE A 28 14.06 1.60 -8.54
C ILE A 28 13.68 0.74 -7.32
N LEU A 29 12.71 -0.16 -7.51
CA LEU A 29 12.13 -1.03 -6.48
C LEU A 29 12.69 -2.46 -6.53
N SER A 30 13.86 -2.64 -7.14
CA SER A 30 14.45 -3.96 -7.35
C SER A 30 14.76 -4.64 -6.02
N HIS A 31 14.79 -5.97 -6.02
CA HIS A 31 15.15 -6.76 -4.83
C HIS A 31 16.50 -6.34 -4.24
N ASP A 32 17.50 -6.08 -5.07
CA ASP A 32 18.82 -5.57 -4.64
C ASP A 32 18.77 -4.26 -3.84
N ARG A 33 17.71 -3.47 -4.03
CA ARG A 33 17.47 -2.20 -3.34
C ARG A 33 16.43 -2.30 -2.23
N ASN A 34 15.92 -3.50 -1.93
CA ASN A 34 14.97 -3.71 -0.85
C ASN A 34 15.66 -3.44 0.51
N PRO A 35 15.13 -2.54 1.36
CA PRO A 35 15.74 -2.23 2.65
C PRO A 35 15.67 -3.39 3.67
N HIS A 36 14.87 -4.44 3.41
CA HIS A 36 14.92 -5.70 4.16
C HIS A 36 16.03 -6.65 3.69
N GLY A 37 16.69 -6.33 2.57
CA GLY A 37 17.76 -7.10 1.94
C GLY A 37 17.34 -7.78 0.62
N PRO A 38 18.33 -8.15 -0.23
CA PRO A 38 18.10 -8.66 -1.59
C PRO A 38 17.40 -10.02 -1.67
N ASN A 39 17.47 -10.81 -0.60
CA ASN A 39 16.90 -12.16 -0.54
C ASN A 39 15.73 -12.24 0.43
N TRP A 40 15.05 -11.13 0.69
CA TRP A 40 13.90 -11.11 1.60
C TRP A 40 12.72 -11.89 1.02
N ASP A 41 12.22 -12.86 1.77
CA ASP A 41 11.20 -13.83 1.35
C ASP A 41 9.79 -13.25 1.25
N GLY A 42 9.56 -12.04 1.79
CA GLY A 42 8.29 -11.34 1.70
C GLY A 42 8.03 -10.65 0.35
N ALA A 43 8.97 -10.72 -0.61
CA ALA A 43 8.85 -10.13 -1.94
C ALA A 43 8.91 -11.23 -3.01
N ALA A 44 7.86 -11.36 -3.83
CA ALA A 44 7.76 -12.41 -4.86
C ALA A 44 7.54 -11.90 -6.29
N GLY A 45 7.30 -10.60 -6.49
CA GLY A 45 7.12 -9.99 -7.82
C GLY A 45 8.44 -9.55 -8.46
N ASP A 46 8.36 -8.91 -9.63
CA ASP A 46 9.54 -8.35 -10.34
C ASP A 46 10.25 -7.26 -9.52
N ALA A 47 9.50 -6.59 -8.63
CA ALA A 47 9.98 -5.56 -7.72
C ALA A 47 9.09 -5.49 -6.47
N TYR A 48 9.57 -4.83 -5.41
CA TYR A 48 8.84 -4.71 -4.16
C TYR A 48 9.02 -3.35 -3.50
N PHE A 49 7.92 -2.74 -3.07
CA PHE A 49 7.94 -1.51 -2.29
C PHE A 49 7.63 -1.79 -0.81
N ALA A 50 8.66 -1.74 0.04
CA ALA A 50 8.53 -1.96 1.49
C ALA A 50 7.88 -0.79 2.24
N GLY A 51 7.78 0.38 1.62
CA GLY A 51 7.39 1.63 2.27
C GLY A 51 5.90 1.89 2.40
N SER A 52 5.01 0.93 2.09
CA SER A 52 3.55 1.13 2.08
C SER A 52 2.95 1.57 3.43
N GLY A 53 3.69 1.45 4.54
CA GLY A 53 3.28 1.96 5.86
C GLY A 53 3.65 3.41 6.15
N GLY A 54 4.30 4.13 5.22
CA GLY A 54 4.67 5.54 5.39
C GLY A 54 3.69 6.53 4.75
N ASP A 55 3.95 7.84 4.93
CA ASP A 55 3.08 8.91 4.43
C ASP A 55 3.05 9.03 2.89
N ARG A 56 4.07 8.52 2.20
CA ARG A 56 4.19 8.58 0.74
C ARG A 56 3.84 7.24 0.13
N THR A 57 3.15 7.27 -1.01
CA THR A 57 2.72 6.08 -1.74
C THR A 57 3.34 6.02 -3.13
N VAL A 58 3.53 4.81 -3.66
CA VAL A 58 3.98 4.61 -5.06
C VAL A 58 3.01 5.27 -6.04
N ASN A 59 1.70 5.15 -5.78
CA ASN A 59 0.66 5.78 -6.59
C ASN A 59 0.86 7.31 -6.70
N ALA A 60 1.05 8.00 -5.57
CA ALA A 60 1.27 9.44 -5.57
C ALA A 60 2.57 9.84 -6.29
N ALA A 61 3.65 9.07 -6.11
CA ALA A 61 4.93 9.32 -6.77
C ALA A 61 4.83 9.15 -8.30
N LEU A 62 4.21 8.07 -8.77
CA LEU A 62 4.03 7.83 -10.21
C LEU A 62 3.04 8.81 -10.85
N HIS A 63 1.99 9.20 -10.14
CA HIS A 63 1.09 10.25 -10.62
C HIS A 63 1.83 11.59 -10.77
N ALA A 64 2.72 11.96 -9.83
CA ALA A 64 3.59 13.12 -9.98
C ALA A 64 4.58 12.99 -11.15
N ALA A 65 4.95 11.75 -11.52
CA ALA A 65 5.73 11.43 -12.70
C ALA A 65 4.92 11.43 -14.01
N GLY A 66 3.62 11.75 -13.97
CA GLY A 66 2.74 11.82 -15.14
C GLY A 66 2.12 10.49 -15.56
N TRP A 67 2.24 9.44 -14.74
CA TRP A 67 1.53 8.19 -14.98
C TRP A 67 0.04 8.36 -14.69
N THR A 68 -0.79 7.61 -15.42
CA THR A 68 -2.24 7.58 -15.20
C THR A 68 -2.67 6.20 -14.76
N THR A 69 -3.60 6.15 -13.80
CA THR A 69 -4.23 4.91 -13.36
C THR A 69 -5.25 4.49 -14.40
N ILE A 70 -5.00 3.39 -15.11
CA ILE A 70 -5.92 2.84 -16.11
C ILE A 70 -7.01 1.94 -15.49
N TRP A 71 -6.70 1.30 -14.35
CA TRP A 71 -7.59 0.44 -13.57
C TRP A 71 -6.98 0.21 -12.18
N ALA A 72 -7.82 0.03 -11.16
CA ALA A 72 -7.40 -0.36 -9.81
C ALA A 72 -8.50 -1.20 -9.14
N GLU A 73 -8.11 -2.23 -8.41
CA GLU A 73 -8.96 -3.02 -7.53
C GLU A 73 -8.20 -3.27 -6.23
N SER A 74 -8.90 -3.18 -5.10
CA SER A 74 -8.35 -3.47 -3.78
C SER A 74 -9.38 -4.29 -3.00
N ALA A 75 -8.93 -5.40 -2.43
CA ALA A 75 -9.80 -6.43 -1.85
C ALA A 75 -9.80 -6.46 -0.31
N LEU A 76 -9.31 -5.40 0.35
CA LEU A 76 -9.24 -5.39 1.81
C LEU A 76 -10.53 -4.83 2.43
N TYR A 77 -11.59 -5.64 2.41
CA TYR A 77 -12.82 -5.39 3.15
C TYR A 77 -13.15 -6.62 4.01
N TYR A 78 -13.02 -6.49 5.33
CA TYR A 78 -13.47 -7.53 6.26
C TYR A 78 -14.12 -6.97 7.53
N VAL A 79 -14.94 -7.80 8.17
CA VAL A 79 -15.56 -7.49 9.47
C VAL A 79 -14.97 -8.43 10.53
N LYS A 80 -14.58 -7.88 11.68
CA LYS A 80 -14.09 -8.64 12.84
C LYS A 80 -14.98 -8.37 14.05
N ARG A 81 -15.25 -9.42 14.82
CA ARG A 81 -15.95 -9.34 16.11
C ARG A 81 -14.94 -9.57 17.24
N ALA A 82 -14.98 -8.73 18.26
CA ALA A 82 -14.17 -8.87 19.47
C ALA A 82 -14.82 -9.82 20.49
N PRO A 83 -14.07 -10.31 21.50
CA PRO A 83 -14.62 -11.21 22.53
C PRO A 83 -15.80 -10.64 23.33
N ASP A 84 -15.86 -9.32 23.51
CA ASP A 84 -16.96 -8.62 24.18
C ASP A 84 -18.20 -8.42 23.28
N GLY A 85 -18.15 -8.92 22.04
CA GLY A 85 -19.22 -8.81 21.06
C GLY A 85 -19.19 -7.55 20.21
N SER A 86 -18.32 -6.57 20.49
CA SER A 86 -18.12 -5.39 19.67
C SER A 86 -17.60 -5.76 18.27
N VAL A 87 -17.87 -4.92 17.28
CA VAL A 87 -17.56 -5.20 15.86
C VAL A 87 -16.79 -4.04 15.27
N ILE A 88 -15.83 -4.35 14.39
CA ILE A 88 -15.20 -3.40 13.47
C ILE A 88 -15.37 -3.84 12.03
N THR A 89 -15.36 -2.88 11.12
CA THR A 89 -15.13 -3.09 9.70
C THR A 89 -13.78 -2.49 9.32
N TYR A 90 -12.94 -3.26 8.65
CA TYR A 90 -11.74 -2.79 7.97
C TYR A 90 -12.08 -2.53 6.51
N ILE A 91 -11.73 -1.36 5.99
CA ILE A 91 -11.83 -1.03 4.56
C ILE A 91 -10.52 -0.34 4.15
N GLU A 92 -9.68 -1.02 3.38
CA GLU A 92 -8.49 -0.44 2.75
C GLU A 92 -7.52 0.32 3.68
N GLY A 93 -7.49 -0.02 4.97
CA GLY A 93 -6.65 0.65 5.98
C GLY A 93 -7.46 1.36 7.06
N ASP A 94 -8.70 1.73 6.76
CA ASP A 94 -9.59 2.38 7.71
C ASP A 94 -10.30 1.40 8.64
N ILE A 95 -10.47 1.81 9.89
CA ILE A 95 -11.18 1.06 10.93
C ILE A 95 -12.46 1.80 11.31
N TYR A 96 -13.60 1.17 11.04
CA TYR A 96 -14.91 1.67 11.44
C TYR A 96 -15.48 0.83 12.57
N ARG A 97 -16.12 1.47 13.55
CA ARG A 97 -16.98 0.76 14.50
C ARG A 97 -18.24 0.24 13.78
N GLY A 98 -18.62 -1.00 14.10
CA GLY A 98 -19.81 -1.68 13.58
C GLY A 98 -19.57 -2.47 12.30
N ASP A 99 -20.58 -3.24 11.89
CA ASP A 99 -20.64 -3.91 10.59
C ASP A 99 -21.16 -2.92 9.53
N ARG A 100 -20.29 -2.50 8.60
CA ARG A 100 -20.64 -1.57 7.53
C ARG A 100 -21.15 -2.28 6.27
N ARG A 101 -21.23 -3.60 6.25
CA ARG A 101 -21.82 -4.34 5.12
C ARG A 101 -23.33 -4.14 5.05
N THR A 102 -23.96 -3.84 6.19
CA THR A 102 -25.42 -3.83 6.34
C THR A 102 -26.06 -2.45 6.14
N THR A 103 -25.34 -1.42 5.72
CA THR A 103 -25.91 -0.06 5.54
C THR A 103 -26.93 0.06 4.40
N ASN A 104 -27.23 -1.00 3.66
CA ASN A 104 -28.34 -1.06 2.68
C ASN A 104 -29.56 -1.88 3.14
N SER A 105 -29.62 -2.33 4.39
CA SER A 105 -30.84 -2.95 4.92
C SER A 105 -31.68 -1.87 5.60
N GLN A 106 -32.58 -1.22 4.84
CA GLN A 106 -33.74 -0.54 5.43
C GLN A 106 -34.40 -1.47 6.45
N PRO A 107 -34.94 -0.96 7.57
CA PRO A 107 -35.82 -1.76 8.39
C PRO A 107 -37.05 -2.10 7.55
N ALA A 108 -37.24 -3.39 7.26
CA ALA A 108 -38.55 -3.90 6.88
C ALA A 108 -39.39 -3.95 8.16
N ASN A 109 -40.38 -3.04 8.21
CA ASN A 109 -41.58 -2.95 9.06
C ASN A 109 -41.57 -3.67 10.42
#